data_AF-A0A1C3VKW0-F1
#
_entry.id   AF-A0A1C3VKW0-F1
#
_cell.length_a   1.000
_cell.length_b   1.000
_cell.length_c   1.000
_cell.angle_alpha   90.00
_cell.angle_beta   90.00
_cell.angle_gamma   90.00
#
_symmetry.space_group_name_H-M   'P 1'
#
loop_
_entity.id
_entity.type
_entity.pdbx_description
1 polymer ?
#
loop_
_entity_poly.entity_id
_entity_poly.type
_entity_poly.pdbx_seq_one_letter_code
_entity_poly.pdbx_strand_id
1 'polypeptide(L)'
;MKRLLAVATVLVVASSAMAADDPVSNAFRVCKMIDNTGLFTAPCQVSSRKYALTATIDLPTADARKACMQIAGVAASKGYHFPGGEWTVQIKSPTSGDKSIAFCRLPK
;
A
#
# COMPACT_ATOMS: atom_id res chain seq x y z
N MET A 1 -5.01 -20.44 63.64
CA MET A 1 -5.45 -21.48 62.68
C MET A 1 -5.52 -20.86 61.30
N LYS A 2 -4.97 -21.57 60.30
CA LYS A 2 -5.05 -21.45 58.83
C LYS A 2 -5.22 -20.06 58.16
N ARG A 3 -4.15 -19.68 57.46
CA ARG A 3 -4.04 -18.65 56.42
C ARG A 3 -4.99 -18.95 55.25
N LEU A 4 -5.64 -17.92 54.71
CA LEU A 4 -6.29 -17.96 53.41
C LEU A 4 -5.71 -16.84 52.54
N LEU A 5 -4.75 -17.20 51.69
CA LEU A 5 -4.21 -16.35 50.64
C LEU A 5 -5.11 -16.50 49.41
N ALA A 6 -5.90 -15.48 49.09
CA ALA A 6 -6.66 -15.43 47.86
C ALA A 6 -5.73 -15.01 46.71
N VAL A 7 -5.41 -15.95 45.82
CA VAL A 7 -4.67 -15.69 44.59
C VAL A 7 -5.69 -15.25 43.53
N ALA A 8 -5.71 -13.96 43.21
CA ALA A 8 -6.47 -13.43 42.08
C ALA A 8 -5.70 -13.66 40.78
N THR A 9 -6.09 -14.69 40.02
CA THR A 9 -5.63 -14.90 38.64
C THR A 9 -6.31 -13.89 37.72
N VAL A 10 -5.57 -12.85 37.30
CA VAL A 10 -6.00 -11.92 36.25
C VAL A 10 -5.84 -12.64 34.91
N LEU A 11 -6.97 -13.07 34.32
CA LEU A 11 -7.02 -13.52 32.93
C LEU A 11 -6.90 -12.30 32.02
N VAL A 12 -5.67 -12.01 31.58
CA VAL A 12 -5.43 -11.07 30.48
C VAL A 12 -5.88 -11.78 29.20
N VAL A 13 -7.12 -11.50 28.79
CA VAL A 13 -7.59 -11.87 27.45
C VAL A 13 -6.83 -10.98 26.47
N ALA A 14 -5.73 -11.52 25.93
CA ALA A 14 -5.03 -10.90 24.81
C ALA A 14 -5.96 -11.01 23.60
N SER A 15 -6.78 -9.98 23.39
CA SER A 15 -7.51 -9.78 22.16
C SER A 15 -6.48 -9.62 21.05
N SER A 16 -6.15 -10.71 20.36
CA SER A 16 -5.48 -10.65 19.06
C SER A 16 -6.44 -10.00 18.10
N ALA A 17 -6.49 -8.66 18.12
CA ALA A 17 -6.97 -7.89 17.00
C ALA A 17 -6.08 -8.32 15.84
N MET A 18 -6.58 -9.25 15.02
CA MET A 18 -6.00 -9.52 13.71
C MET A 18 -5.85 -8.16 13.07
N ALA A 19 -4.61 -7.75 12.81
CA ALA A 19 -4.33 -6.47 12.18
C ALA A 19 -5.11 -6.46 10.87
N ALA A 20 -6.25 -5.78 10.86
CA ALA A 20 -6.98 -5.53 9.63
C ALA A 20 -5.98 -4.86 8.69
N ASP A 21 -5.90 -5.37 7.45
CA ASP A 21 -5.01 -4.81 6.46
C ASP A 21 -5.31 -3.32 6.29
N ASP A 22 -4.45 -2.48 6.89
CA ASP A 22 -4.56 -1.05 6.77
C ASP A 22 -4.21 -0.67 5.32
N PRO A 23 -5.16 -0.10 4.54
CA PRO A 23 -4.92 0.24 3.14
C PRO A 23 -3.75 1.20 2.97
N VAL A 24 -3.46 2.04 3.97
CA VAL A 24 -2.33 2.97 3.95
C VAL A 24 -1.00 2.22 4.09
N SER A 25 -0.89 1.30 5.06
CA SER A 25 0.23 0.38 5.20
C SER A 25 0.49 -0.42 3.91
N ASN A 26 -0.56 -0.95 3.29
CA ASN A 26 -0.46 -1.63 2.00
C ASN A 26 0.02 -0.69 0.87
N ALA A 27 -0.42 0.56 0.84
CA ALA A 27 0.07 1.55 -0.12
C ALA A 27 1.58 1.78 0.03
N PHE A 28 2.08 1.89 1.27
CA PHE A 28 3.53 2.00 1.52
C PHE A 28 4.29 0.73 1.10
N ARG A 29 3.72 -0.46 1.30
CA ARG A 29 4.33 -1.72 0.81
C ARG A 29 4.43 -1.76 -0.70
N VAL A 30 3.40 -1.28 -1.42
CA VAL A 30 3.43 -1.15 -2.87
C VAL A 30 4.46 -0.11 -3.31
N CYS A 31 4.53 1.05 -2.65
CA CYS A 31 5.57 2.04 -2.95
C CYS A 31 6.99 1.49 -2.73
N LYS A 32 7.23 0.79 -1.62
CA LYS A 32 8.52 0.14 -1.37
C LYS A 32 8.87 -0.88 -2.46
N MET A 33 7.89 -1.63 -2.95
CA MET A 33 8.09 -2.56 -4.07
C MET A 33 8.47 -1.82 -5.36
N ILE A 34 7.79 -0.71 -5.67
CA ILE A 34 8.08 0.16 -6.82
C ILE A 34 9.51 0.68 -6.73
N ASP A 35 9.89 1.27 -5.58
CA ASP A 35 11.22 1.86 -5.37
C ASP A 35 12.33 0.79 -5.46
N ASN A 36 12.09 -0.40 -4.93
CA ASN A 36 13.04 -1.52 -4.98
C ASN A 36 13.32 -2.04 -6.41
N THR A 37 12.52 -1.67 -7.42
CA THR A 37 12.83 -2.03 -8.81
C THR A 37 14.04 -1.27 -9.36
N GLY A 38 14.36 -0.10 -8.79
CA GLY A 38 15.40 0.80 -9.32
C GLY A 38 15.06 1.43 -10.68
N LEU A 39 13.85 1.20 -11.21
CA LEU A 39 13.42 1.72 -12.52
C LEU A 39 12.84 3.14 -12.43
N PHE A 40 12.38 3.56 -11.26
CA PHE A 40 11.68 4.82 -11.05
C PHE A 40 12.66 5.95 -10.74
N THR A 41 12.39 7.12 -11.29
CA THR A 41 13.31 8.27 -11.25
C THR A 41 13.09 9.19 -10.04
N ALA A 42 12.04 8.94 -9.26
CA ALA A 42 11.78 9.61 -7.99
C ALA A 42 11.12 8.64 -7.00
N PRO A 43 11.26 8.86 -5.69
CA PRO A 43 10.60 8.04 -4.68
C PRO A 43 9.09 8.00 -4.86
N CYS A 44 8.50 6.82 -4.70
CA CYS A 44 7.06 6.65 -4.74
C CYS A 44 6.39 7.40 -3.58
N GLN A 45 5.29 8.11 -3.87
CA GLN A 45 4.57 8.93 -2.91
C GLN A 45 3.19 8.35 -2.61
N VAL A 46 2.82 8.28 -1.32
CA VAL A 46 1.50 7.85 -0.87
C VAL A 46 0.67 9.08 -0.48
N SER A 47 -0.57 9.15 -0.98
CA SER A 47 -1.56 10.16 -0.60
C SER A 47 -2.85 9.49 -0.12
N SER A 48 -2.99 9.32 1.19
CA SER A 48 -4.20 8.74 1.79
C SER A 48 -5.44 9.60 1.56
N ARG A 49 -5.28 10.94 1.52
CA ARG A 49 -6.39 11.87 1.21
C ARG A 49 -6.96 11.65 -0.20
N LYS A 50 -6.09 11.31 -1.15
CA LYS A 50 -6.48 11.12 -2.56
C LYS A 50 -6.67 9.64 -2.92
N TYR A 51 -6.49 8.72 -1.97
CA TYR A 51 -6.42 7.27 -2.22
C TYR A 51 -5.50 6.95 -3.41
N ALA A 52 -4.28 7.48 -3.39
CA ALA A 52 -3.40 7.42 -4.55
C ALA A 52 -1.94 7.15 -4.19
N LEU A 53 -1.26 6.39 -5.04
CA LEU A 53 0.19 6.23 -5.08
C LEU A 53 0.70 6.93 -6.34
N THR A 54 1.74 7.74 -6.22
CA THR A 54 2.37 8.39 -7.37
C THR A 54 3.75 7.81 -7.58
N ALA A 55 4.01 7.30 -8.78
CA ALA A 55 5.32 6.80 -9.18
C ALA A 55 5.79 7.55 -10.43
N THR A 56 7.05 8.00 -10.43
CA THR A 56 7.63 8.73 -11.57
C THR A 56 8.61 7.84 -12.30
N ILE A 57 8.39 7.64 -13.60
CA ILE A 57 9.24 6.80 -14.43
C ILE A 57 9.42 7.43 -15.81
N ASP A 58 10.61 7.30 -16.38
CA ASP A 58 10.89 7.78 -17.73
C ASP A 58 10.54 6.70 -18.77
N LEU A 59 9.25 6.59 -19.08
CA LEU A 59 8.75 5.66 -20.09
C LEU A 59 7.71 6.34 -21.00
N PRO A 60 7.56 5.85 -22.25
CA PRO A 60 6.41 6.19 -23.08
C PRO A 60 5.09 5.82 -22.38
N THR A 61 4.03 6.59 -22.65
CA THR A 61 2.69 6.38 -22.07
C THR A 61 2.18 4.93 -22.19
N ALA A 62 2.44 4.26 -23.32
CA ALA A 62 2.00 2.88 -23.54
C ALA A 62 2.68 1.90 -22.56
N ASP A 63 3.96 2.08 -22.28
CA ASP A 63 4.72 1.22 -21.37
C ASP A 63 4.47 1.60 -19.91
N ALA A 64 4.27 2.89 -19.61
CA ALA A 64 3.79 3.33 -18.30
C ALA A 64 2.45 2.68 -17.90
N ARG A 65 1.53 2.50 -18.86
CA ARG A 65 0.27 1.77 -18.64
C ARG A 65 0.51 0.30 -18.32
N LYS A 66 1.41 -0.37 -19.04
CA LYS A 66 1.78 -1.77 -18.76
C LYS A 66 2.40 -1.91 -17.36
N ALA A 67 3.34 -1.02 -17.01
CA ALA A 67 3.96 -0.98 -15.70
C ALA A 67 2.91 -0.79 -14.59
N CYS A 68 1.95 0.11 -14.78
CA CYS A 68 0.85 0.29 -13.84
C CYS A 68 0.05 -1.00 -13.64
N MET A 69 -0.36 -1.66 -14.73
CA MET A 69 -1.10 -2.92 -14.65
C MET A 69 -0.30 -4.03 -13.96
N GLN A 70 1.02 -4.08 -14.18
CA GLN A 70 1.90 -5.01 -13.48
C GLN A 70 1.97 -4.72 -11.98
N ILE A 71 2.08 -3.45 -11.58
CA ILE A 71 2.06 -3.06 -10.15
C ILE A 71 0.75 -3.52 -9.50
N ALA A 72 -0.40 -3.25 -10.12
CA ALA A 72 -1.69 -3.67 -9.61
C ALA A 72 -1.81 -5.21 -9.53
N GLY A 73 -1.33 -5.92 -10.56
CA GLY A 73 -1.30 -7.38 -10.59
C GLY A 73 -0.43 -7.99 -9.48
N VAL A 74 0.74 -7.40 -9.20
CA VAL A 74 1.61 -7.86 -8.11
C VAL A 74 1.01 -7.51 -6.74
N ALA A 75 0.37 -6.35 -6.58
CA ALA A 75 -0.33 -6.02 -5.35
C ALA A 75 -1.44 -7.06 -5.06
N ALA A 76 -2.22 -7.42 -6.08
CA ALA A 76 -3.26 -8.44 -5.97
C ALA A 76 -2.67 -9.84 -5.68
N SER A 77 -1.60 -10.24 -6.37
CA SER A 77 -0.99 -11.57 -6.15
C SER A 77 -0.34 -11.70 -4.76
N LYS A 78 0.08 -10.58 -4.16
CA LYS A 78 0.57 -10.53 -2.78
C LYS A 78 -0.54 -10.46 -1.73
N GLY A 79 -1.81 -10.44 -2.15
CA GLY A 79 -2.96 -10.35 -1.24
C GLY A 79 -3.09 -9.00 -0.55
N TYR A 80 -2.54 -7.92 -1.13
CA TYR A 80 -2.75 -6.58 -0.61
C TYR A 80 -4.15 -6.11 -0.97
N HIS A 81 -4.95 -5.82 0.03
CA HIS A 81 -6.29 -5.27 -0.11
C HIS A 81 -6.30 -3.80 0.26
N PHE A 82 -7.23 -3.05 -0.32
CA PHE A 82 -7.36 -1.61 -0.16
C PHE A 82 -8.81 -1.22 0.17
N PRO A 83 -9.32 -1.64 1.35
CA PRO A 83 -10.68 -1.32 1.76
C PRO A 83 -10.86 0.19 2.01
N GLY A 84 -12.10 0.66 1.95
CA GLY A 84 -12.45 2.03 2.35
C GLY A 84 -12.18 3.13 1.31
N GLY A 85 -11.73 2.79 0.09
CA GLY A 85 -11.55 3.77 -0.99
C GLY A 85 -11.29 3.17 -2.36
N GLU A 86 -11.30 4.00 -3.41
CA GLU A 86 -10.83 3.64 -4.75
C GLU A 86 -9.34 3.97 -4.85
N TRP A 87 -8.49 3.05 -4.39
CA TRP A 87 -7.06 3.26 -4.44
C TRP A 87 -6.52 3.15 -5.87
N THR A 88 -5.67 4.10 -6.26
CA THR A 88 -5.10 4.16 -7.60
C THR A 88 -3.58 4.30 -7.57
N VAL A 89 -2.92 3.74 -8.58
CA VAL A 89 -1.54 4.08 -8.92
C VAL A 89 -1.57 5.09 -10.07
N GLN A 90 -0.83 6.17 -9.91
CA GLN A 90 -0.69 7.27 -10.86
C GLN A 90 0.77 7.32 -11.32
N ILE A 91 0.99 7.10 -12.61
CA ILE A 91 2.34 7.14 -13.18
C ILE A 91 2.57 8.51 -13.82
N LYS A 92 3.66 9.19 -13.44
CA LYS A 92 4.14 10.44 -14.05
C LYS A 92 5.41 10.19 -14.85
N SER A 93 5.71 11.06 -15.83
CA SER A 93 7.06 11.16 -16.38
C SER A 93 7.81 12.33 -15.74
N PRO A 94 9.16 12.35 -15.78
CA PRO A 94 9.93 13.50 -15.28
C PRO A 94 9.55 14.83 -15.95
N THR A 95 9.06 14.76 -17.19
CA THR A 95 8.71 15.91 -18.03
C THR A 95 7.23 16.28 -18.01
N SER A 96 6.36 15.45 -17.42
CA SER A 96 4.90 15.69 -17.41
C SER A 96 4.43 16.62 -16.28
N GLY A 97 5.34 17.05 -15.40
CA GLY A 97 5.02 17.85 -14.22
C GLY A 97 4.01 17.13 -13.32
N ASP A 98 2.85 17.76 -13.07
CA ASP A 98 1.80 17.16 -12.25
C ASP A 98 0.83 16.25 -13.00
N LYS A 99 0.93 16.19 -14.33
CA LYS A 99 0.06 15.36 -15.14
C LYS A 99 0.51 13.91 -15.10
N SER A 100 -0.35 13.00 -14.65
CA SER A 100 -0.08 11.58 -14.78
C SER A 100 -0.33 11.12 -16.22
N ILE A 101 0.55 10.26 -16.70
CA ILE A 101 0.53 9.67 -18.04
C ILE A 101 -0.19 8.32 -18.06
N ALA A 102 -0.31 7.65 -16.91
CA ALA A 102 -1.09 6.43 -16.76
C ALA A 102 -1.73 6.32 -15.36
N PHE A 103 -2.82 5.56 -15.29
CA PHE A 103 -3.55 5.27 -14.07
C PHE A 103 -4.02 3.82 -14.08
N CYS A 104 -4.04 3.17 -12.93
CA CYS A 104 -4.66 1.87 -12.72
C CYS A 104 -5.20 1.77 -11.30
N ARG A 105 -6.21 0.92 -11.12
CA ARG A 105 -6.84 0.69 -9.81
C ARG A 105 -6.10 -0.42 -9.07
N LEU A 106 -5.98 -0.26 -7.76
CA LEU A 106 -5.50 -1.30 -6.87
C LEU A 106 -6.66 -2.24 -6.50
N PRO A 107 -6.37 -3.52 -6.19
CA PRO A 107 -7.38 -4.47 -5.74
C PRO A 107 -8.07 -3.97 -4.47
N LYS A 108 -9.36 -4.32 -4.33
CA LYS A 108 -10.16 -3.98 -3.16
C LYS A 108 -9.77 -4.81 -1.95
#